data_AF-A0A8A4TLE5-F1
#
_entry.id   AF-A0A8A4TLE5-F1
#
_cell.length_a   1.000
_cell.length_b   1.000
_cell.length_c   1.000
_cell.angle_alpha   90.00
_cell.angle_beta   90.00
_cell.angle_gamma   90.00
#
_symmetry.space_group_name_H-M   'P 1'
#
loop_
_entity.id
_entity.type
_entity.pdbx_description
1 polymer ?
#
loop_
_entity_poly.entity_id
_entity_poly.type
_entity_poly.pdbx_seq_one_letter_code
_entity_poly.pdbx_strand_id
1 'polypeptide(L)'
;MENIFHRDEMTQIVHPKDWTPEQILDHDGIFYLKDVVEPLNICTKKVRKRARKIIEDDIDPWEEIGVRILWNYWVVRMSVFSRCYSAFTPARVSTIKASWDANTMLHQRGLYYLTDVCKKIPFTAHQLRYQVKQRDRPRDEIGVYRDDEMGAYLVDMELFAKWLKEIWKGRWVA
;
A
#
# COMPACT_ATOMS: atom_id res chain seq x y z
N MET A 1 -43.01 -3.96 -4.67
CA MET A 1 -41.59 -3.61 -4.45
C MET A 1 -40.92 -4.88 -3.95
N GLU A 2 -40.39 -5.66 -4.89
CA GLU A 2 -39.68 -6.88 -4.56
C GLU A 2 -38.43 -6.54 -3.75
N ASN A 3 -38.31 -7.22 -2.60
CA ASN A 3 -37.12 -7.20 -1.79
C ASN A 3 -35.95 -7.73 -2.64
N ILE A 4 -35.07 -6.83 -3.08
CA ILE A 4 -33.74 -7.13 -3.68
C ILE A 4 -32.80 -7.66 -2.57
N PHE A 5 -33.29 -8.62 -1.78
CA PHE A 5 -32.62 -9.17 -0.59
C PHE A 5 -32.59 -10.70 -0.61
N HIS A 6 -32.91 -11.32 -1.75
CA HIS A 6 -32.77 -12.76 -1.96
C HIS A 6 -31.83 -13.07 -3.13
N ARG A 7 -30.56 -12.75 -2.92
CA ARG A 7 -29.36 -13.44 -3.43
C ARG A 7 -28.17 -12.65 -2.89
N ASP A 8 -27.25 -13.33 -2.21
CA ASP A 8 -25.98 -12.81 -1.67
C ASP A 8 -26.05 -12.22 -0.24
N GLU A 9 -26.12 -13.15 0.73
CA GLU A 9 -25.24 -13.19 1.90
C GLU A 9 -24.96 -11.86 2.64
N MET A 10 -25.93 -11.38 3.43
CA MET A 10 -25.68 -10.35 4.44
C MET A 10 -25.55 -10.94 5.83
N THR A 11 -24.45 -11.65 6.09
CA THR A 11 -23.92 -11.74 7.46
C THR A 11 -23.06 -10.50 7.66
N GLN A 12 -23.66 -9.42 8.16
CA GLN A 12 -22.89 -8.25 8.59
C GLN A 12 -22.03 -8.68 9.77
N ILE A 13 -20.75 -8.92 9.54
CA ILE A 13 -19.83 -9.31 10.62
C ILE A 13 -19.50 -8.05 11.42
N VAL A 14 -19.78 -8.11 12.73
CA VAL A 14 -19.40 -7.08 13.68
C VAL A 14 -17.88 -6.98 13.70
N HIS A 15 -17.38 -5.75 13.54
CA HIS A 15 -15.96 -5.40 13.53
C HIS A 15 -15.17 -6.18 14.59
N PRO A 16 -14.24 -7.04 14.16
CA PRO A 16 -13.28 -7.68 15.05
C PRO A 16 -12.14 -6.69 15.22
N LYS A 17 -12.11 -5.97 16.35
CA LYS A 17 -11.11 -4.93 16.62
C LYS A 17 -9.66 -5.43 16.65
N ASP A 18 -9.50 -6.76 16.66
CA ASP A 18 -8.22 -7.43 16.87
C ASP A 18 -7.74 -8.22 15.64
N TRP A 19 -8.39 -8.09 14.48
CA TRP A 19 -7.94 -8.80 13.28
C TRP A 19 -6.72 -8.15 12.63
N THR A 20 -5.80 -9.00 12.18
CA THR A 20 -4.67 -8.57 11.36
C THR A 20 -5.13 -8.21 9.94
N PRO A 21 -4.36 -7.40 9.19
CA PRO A 21 -4.61 -7.13 7.77
C PRO A 21 -4.88 -8.39 6.94
N GLU A 22 -4.14 -9.46 7.18
CA GLU A 22 -4.26 -10.73 6.48
C GLU A 22 -5.58 -11.41 6.82
N GLN A 23 -5.96 -11.43 8.10
CA GLN A 23 -7.26 -11.95 8.54
C GLN A 23 -8.43 -11.17 7.97
N ILE A 24 -8.29 -9.85 7.80
CA ILE A 24 -9.30 -9.00 7.17
C ILE A 24 -9.45 -9.36 5.69
N LEU A 25 -8.35 -9.56 4.97
CA LEU A 25 -8.38 -9.84 3.53
C LEU A 25 -8.80 -11.27 3.18
N ASP A 26 -8.49 -12.23 4.05
CA ASP A 26 -8.88 -13.63 3.87
C ASP A 26 -10.34 -13.90 4.24
N HIS A 27 -10.99 -12.99 4.98
CA HIS A 27 -12.37 -13.17 5.40
C HIS A 27 -13.35 -12.61 4.37
N ASP A 28 -14.22 -13.47 3.85
CA ASP A 28 -15.31 -13.04 2.98
C ASP A 28 -16.50 -12.47 3.78
N GLY A 29 -17.24 -11.56 3.18
CA GLY A 29 -18.40 -10.91 3.79
C GLY A 29 -18.54 -9.43 3.44
N ILE A 30 -19.53 -8.78 4.05
CA ILE A 30 -19.80 -7.35 3.87
C ILE A 30 -19.48 -6.60 5.17
N PHE A 31 -18.61 -5.60 5.05
CA PHE A 31 -18.12 -4.81 6.18
C PHE A 31 -18.29 -3.31 5.92
N TYR A 32 -18.20 -2.49 6.98
CA TYR A 32 -18.07 -1.06 6.77
C TYR A 32 -16.69 -0.74 6.20
N LEU A 33 -16.66 0.16 5.22
CA LEU A 33 -15.42 0.58 4.58
C LEU A 33 -14.38 1.06 5.60
N LYS A 34 -14.80 1.83 6.61
CA LYS A 34 -13.91 2.36 7.65
C LYS A 34 -13.19 1.24 8.42
N ASP A 35 -13.89 0.16 8.71
CA ASP A 35 -13.42 -0.95 9.56
C ASP A 35 -12.45 -1.86 8.81
N VAL A 36 -12.47 -1.81 7.47
CA VAL A 36 -11.54 -2.55 6.60
C VAL A 36 -10.34 -1.69 6.22
N VAL A 37 -10.54 -0.43 5.82
CA VAL A 37 -9.45 0.40 5.29
C VAL A 37 -8.49 0.90 6.36
N GLU A 38 -8.95 1.12 7.59
CA GLU A 38 -8.10 1.63 8.68
C GLU A 38 -7.02 0.62 9.09
N PRO A 39 -7.33 -0.67 9.37
CA PRO A 39 -6.30 -1.68 9.64
C PRO A 39 -5.37 -1.95 8.45
N LEU A 40 -5.87 -1.81 7.22
CA LEU A 40 -5.08 -1.94 5.99
C LEU A 40 -4.22 -0.71 5.67
N ASN A 41 -4.31 0.35 6.49
CA ASN A 41 -3.65 1.64 6.25
C ASN A 41 -4.01 2.26 4.88
N ILE A 42 -5.23 2.02 4.41
CA ILE A 42 -5.77 2.56 3.16
C ILE A 42 -6.58 3.83 3.48
N CYS A 43 -6.33 4.91 2.73
CA CYS A 43 -7.06 6.15 2.91
C CYS A 43 -8.54 6.02 2.48
N THR A 44 -9.49 6.14 3.41
CA THR A 44 -10.94 6.07 3.12
C THR A 44 -11.37 7.07 2.02
N LYS A 45 -10.80 8.28 2.02
CA LYS A 45 -11.12 9.30 1.00
C LYS A 45 -10.73 8.84 -0.41
N LYS A 46 -9.64 8.08 -0.55
CA LYS A 46 -9.18 7.58 -1.85
C LYS A 46 -10.10 6.51 -2.40
N VAL A 47 -10.50 5.55 -1.56
CA VAL A 47 -11.45 4.50 -1.97
C VAL A 47 -12.78 5.13 -2.41
N ARG A 48 -13.29 6.09 -1.64
CA ARG A 48 -14.51 6.86 -2.01
C ARG A 48 -14.34 7.63 -3.31
N LYS A 49 -13.19 8.26 -3.54
CA LYS A 49 -12.91 8.99 -4.80
C LYS A 49 -12.87 8.04 -5.99
N ARG A 50 -12.22 6.87 -5.85
CA ARG A 50 -12.17 5.85 -6.90
C ARG A 50 -13.58 5.33 -7.22
N ALA A 51 -14.36 5.00 -6.19
CA ALA A 51 -15.74 4.56 -6.36
C ALA A 51 -16.57 5.59 -7.12
N ARG A 52 -16.46 6.89 -6.77
CA ARG A 52 -17.16 7.97 -7.49
C ARG A 52 -16.73 8.11 -8.94
N LYS A 53 -15.44 7.98 -9.23
CA LYS A 53 -14.94 8.03 -10.61
C LYS A 53 -15.51 6.88 -11.45
N ILE A 54 -15.57 5.67 -10.89
CA ILE A 54 -16.17 4.50 -11.55
C ILE A 54 -17.67 4.76 -11.86
N ILE A 55 -18.39 5.41 -10.94
CA ILE A 55 -19.78 5.84 -11.18
C ILE A 55 -19.86 6.89 -12.31
N GLU A 56 -18.93 7.86 -12.35
CA GLU A 56 -18.85 8.85 -13.44
C GLU A 56 -18.61 8.19 -14.81
N ASP A 57 -17.92 7.04 -14.82
CA ASP A 57 -17.66 6.23 -16.01
C ASP A 57 -18.81 5.23 -16.33
N ASP A 58 -19.97 5.35 -15.67
CA ASP A 58 -21.18 4.50 -15.82
C ASP A 58 -20.94 3.00 -15.53
N ILE A 59 -20.00 2.71 -14.62
CA ILE A 59 -19.67 1.35 -14.16
C ILE A 59 -20.17 1.17 -12.72
N ASP A 60 -20.63 -0.03 -12.36
CA ASP A 60 -21.03 -0.35 -10.98
C ASP A 60 -19.78 -0.59 -10.08
N PRO A 61 -19.51 0.27 -9.09
CA PRO A 61 -18.36 0.10 -8.19
C PRO A 61 -18.50 -1.12 -7.27
N TRP A 62 -19.71 -1.65 -7.09
CA TRP A 62 -19.93 -2.87 -6.33
C TRP A 62 -19.31 -4.09 -7.03
N GLU A 63 -19.42 -4.15 -8.35
CA GLU A 63 -18.82 -5.21 -9.16
C GLU A 63 -17.34 -4.98 -9.42
N GLU A 64 -16.93 -3.73 -9.65
CA GLU A 64 -15.55 -3.41 -10.03
C GLU A 64 -14.56 -3.39 -8.86
N ILE A 65 -14.94 -2.78 -7.73
CA ILE A 65 -14.04 -2.64 -6.56
C ILE A 65 -14.65 -3.12 -5.25
N GLY A 66 -15.86 -3.70 -5.30
CA GLY A 66 -16.53 -4.22 -4.11
C GLY A 66 -17.02 -3.14 -3.16
N VAL A 67 -17.32 -1.92 -3.62
CA VAL A 67 -17.67 -0.79 -2.74
C VAL A 67 -19.03 -0.23 -3.12
N ARG A 68 -19.92 0.03 -2.16
CA ARG A 68 -21.19 0.75 -2.41
C ARG A 68 -21.66 1.59 -1.23
N ILE A 69 -22.66 2.44 -1.46
CA ILE A 69 -23.39 3.14 -0.40
C ILE A 69 -24.62 2.33 -0.02
N LEU A 70 -24.74 1.98 1.26
CA LEU A 70 -25.90 1.33 1.85
C LEU A 70 -26.37 2.17 3.03
N TRP A 71 -27.61 2.71 2.97
CA TRP A 71 -28.24 3.45 4.08
C TRP A 71 -27.35 4.58 4.60
N ASN A 72 -26.71 5.33 3.69
CA ASN A 72 -25.74 6.40 3.95
C ASN A 72 -24.35 5.96 4.45
N TYR A 73 -24.09 4.66 4.57
CA TYR A 73 -22.77 4.14 4.92
C TYR A 73 -22.07 3.56 3.71
N TRP A 74 -20.75 3.76 3.64
CA TRP A 74 -19.92 3.05 2.67
C TRP A 74 -19.63 1.66 3.20
N VAL A 75 -19.98 0.65 2.41
CA VAL A 75 -19.73 -0.77 2.72
C VAL A 75 -18.87 -1.41 1.65
N VAL A 76 -18.18 -2.48 2.03
CA VAL A 76 -17.30 -3.25 1.15
C VAL A 76 -17.69 -4.73 1.13
N ARG A 77 -17.69 -5.33 -0.06
CA ARG A 77 -17.77 -6.78 -0.29
C ARG A 77 -16.36 -7.33 -0.42
N MET A 78 -15.93 -8.12 0.57
CA MET A 78 -14.54 -8.57 0.66
C MET A 78 -14.13 -9.50 -0.49
N SER A 79 -15.02 -10.34 -1.02
CA SER A 79 -14.72 -11.19 -2.19
C SER A 79 -14.21 -10.43 -3.42
N VAL A 80 -14.56 -9.15 -3.59
CA VAL A 80 -14.04 -8.28 -4.65
C VAL A 80 -13.01 -7.30 -4.11
N PHE A 81 -13.30 -6.65 -2.99
CA PHE A 81 -12.42 -5.66 -2.39
C PHE A 81 -11.03 -6.25 -2.07
N SER A 82 -10.98 -7.44 -1.46
CA SER A 82 -9.71 -8.12 -1.14
C SER A 82 -8.85 -8.34 -2.39
N ARG A 83 -9.44 -8.68 -3.54
CA ARG A 83 -8.69 -8.90 -4.79
C ARG A 83 -8.11 -7.59 -5.31
N CYS A 84 -8.94 -6.55 -5.38
CA CYS A 84 -8.53 -5.22 -5.85
C CYS A 84 -7.49 -4.56 -4.94
N TYR A 85 -7.52 -4.89 -3.65
CA TYR A 85 -6.69 -4.28 -2.61
C TYR A 85 -5.71 -5.28 -1.97
N SER A 86 -5.53 -6.47 -2.55
CA SER A 86 -4.59 -7.49 -2.08
C SER A 86 -3.14 -7.03 -2.23
N ALA A 87 -2.84 -6.36 -3.35
CA ALA A 87 -1.56 -5.68 -3.56
C ALA A 87 -1.39 -4.44 -2.67
N PHE A 88 -2.48 -3.95 -2.08
CA PHE A 88 -2.52 -2.84 -1.12
C PHE A 88 -2.47 -3.34 0.33
N THR A 89 -2.21 -4.63 0.60
CA THR A 89 -1.42 -4.89 1.81
C THR A 89 -0.18 -4.04 1.63
N PRO A 90 0.02 -2.97 2.42
CA PRO A 90 1.29 -2.30 2.34
C PRO A 90 2.28 -3.44 2.61
N ALA A 91 3.25 -3.65 1.71
CA ALA A 91 4.49 -4.22 2.18
C ALA A 91 4.90 -3.25 3.29
N ARG A 92 4.57 -3.63 4.54
CA ARG A 92 4.38 -2.70 5.67
C ARG A 92 5.58 -1.80 5.62
N VAL A 93 5.36 -0.50 5.32
CA VAL A 93 6.48 0.42 5.29
C VAL A 93 7.05 0.39 6.68
N SER A 94 8.15 -0.31 6.80
CA SER A 94 8.69 -0.76 8.05
C SER A 94 9.43 0.41 8.64
N THR A 95 9.39 0.53 9.97
CA THR A 95 10.09 1.61 10.65
C THR A 95 11.53 1.18 10.91
N ILE A 96 12.48 2.03 10.56
CA ILE A 96 13.88 1.81 10.94
C ILE A 96 14.01 2.02 12.44
N LYS A 97 14.48 0.99 13.15
CA LYS A 97 14.71 1.10 14.59
C LYS A 97 15.87 2.04 14.87
N ALA A 98 15.73 2.88 15.88
CA ALA A 98 16.77 3.84 16.27
C ALA A 98 18.11 3.15 16.59
N SER A 99 18.05 1.94 17.18
CA SER A 99 19.22 1.13 17.55
C SER A 99 19.96 0.49 16.37
N TRP A 100 19.38 0.47 15.18
CA TRP A 100 20.05 -0.12 14.01
C TRP A 100 21.16 0.79 13.49
N ASP A 101 22.28 0.19 13.12
CA ASP A 101 23.29 0.84 12.29
C ASP A 101 22.99 0.63 10.79
N ALA A 102 23.80 1.25 9.92
CA ALA A 102 23.63 1.17 8.48
C ALA A 102 23.66 -0.28 7.96
N ASN A 103 24.61 -1.08 8.46
CA ASN A 103 24.78 -2.46 8.02
C ASN A 103 23.59 -3.32 8.42
N THR A 104 23.12 -3.20 9.66
CA THR A 104 21.97 -3.93 10.18
C THR A 104 20.71 -3.61 9.37
N MET A 105 20.49 -2.32 9.06
CA MET A 105 19.37 -1.86 8.24
C MET A 105 19.43 -2.45 6.82
N LEU A 106 20.59 -2.45 6.17
CA LEU A 106 20.75 -2.92 4.79
C LEU A 106 20.59 -4.44 4.62
N HIS A 107 20.59 -5.22 5.71
CA HIS A 107 20.30 -6.65 5.68
C HIS A 107 18.81 -6.97 5.91
N GLN A 108 17.99 -5.96 6.20
CA GLN A 108 16.55 -6.16 6.39
C GLN A 108 15.84 -6.27 5.05
N ARG A 109 14.71 -6.97 5.05
CA ARG A 109 13.78 -7.02 3.92
C ARG A 109 12.63 -6.03 4.13
N GLY A 110 11.98 -5.68 3.03
CA GLY A 110 10.77 -4.87 3.03
C GLY A 110 10.95 -3.44 2.53
N LEU A 111 9.86 -2.69 2.59
CA LEU A 111 9.79 -1.30 2.16
C LEU A 111 10.03 -0.36 3.34
N TYR A 112 10.76 0.74 3.12
CA TYR A 112 11.07 1.74 4.14
C TYR A 112 10.93 3.14 3.56
N TYR A 113 10.67 4.16 4.40
CA TYR A 113 10.70 5.55 3.93
C TYR A 113 12.13 5.96 3.60
N LEU A 114 12.31 6.58 2.42
CA LEU A 114 13.60 7.10 1.99
C LEU A 114 14.23 8.05 3.02
N THR A 115 13.42 8.90 3.65
CA THR A 115 13.88 9.84 4.69
C THR A 115 14.44 9.13 5.92
N ASP A 116 13.90 7.97 6.28
CA ASP A 116 14.39 7.22 7.44
C ASP A 116 15.67 6.44 7.09
N VAL A 117 15.74 5.89 5.88
CA VAL A 117 16.94 5.23 5.35
C VAL A 117 18.11 6.20 5.34
N CYS A 118 17.90 7.43 4.83
CA CYS A 118 18.90 8.49 4.77
C CYS A 118 19.43 8.95 6.14
N LYS A 119 18.76 8.63 7.26
CA LYS A 119 19.31 8.91 8.60
C LYS A 119 20.46 7.98 8.98
N LYS A 120 20.57 6.84 8.30
CA LYS A 120 21.55 5.78 8.61
C LYS A 120 22.69 5.69 7.60
N ILE A 121 22.57 6.31 6.43
CA ILE A 121 23.57 6.27 5.36
C ILE A 121 24.03 7.69 5.00
N PRO A 122 25.24 7.86 4.45
CA PRO A 122 25.79 9.19 4.13
C PRO A 122 25.23 9.76 2.82
N PHE A 123 23.91 9.67 2.62
CA PHE A 123 23.21 10.21 1.46
C PHE A 123 21.96 10.97 1.90
N THR A 124 21.75 12.14 1.33
CA THR A 124 20.50 12.88 1.50
C THR A 124 19.40 12.31 0.60
N ALA A 125 18.15 12.46 1.02
CA ALA A 125 17.01 12.08 0.20
C ALA A 125 17.00 12.83 -1.15
N HIS A 126 17.50 14.07 -1.19
CA HIS A 126 17.63 14.84 -2.43
C HIS A 126 18.63 14.20 -3.40
N GLN A 127 19.83 13.82 -2.92
CA GLN A 127 20.85 13.15 -3.75
C GLN A 127 20.32 11.86 -4.35
N LEU A 128 19.67 11.01 -3.55
CA LEU A 128 19.12 9.75 -4.03
C LEU A 128 17.98 9.95 -5.03
N ARG A 129 17.07 10.91 -4.80
CA ARG A 129 16.00 11.26 -5.75
C ARG A 129 16.56 11.77 -7.08
N TYR A 130 17.61 12.59 -7.03
CA TYR A 130 18.25 13.11 -8.24
C TYR A 130 18.84 11.97 -9.08
N GLN A 131 19.53 11.02 -8.44
CA GLN A 131 20.08 9.84 -9.14
C GLN A 131 18.99 8.94 -9.72
N VAL A 132 17.91 8.72 -8.96
CA VAL A 132 16.73 8.00 -9.43
C VAL A 132 16.12 8.66 -10.68
N LYS A 133 16.03 10.00 -10.69
CA LYS A 133 15.47 10.74 -11.82
C LYS A 133 16.32 10.65 -13.10
N GLN A 134 17.63 10.40 -12.97
CA GLN A 134 18.51 10.19 -14.13
C GLN A 134 18.36 8.80 -14.76
N ARG A 135 17.62 7.87 -14.14
CA ARG A 135 17.40 6.52 -14.66
C ARG A 135 15.94 6.29 -15.05
N ASP A 136 15.74 5.64 -16.20
CA ASP A 136 14.39 5.36 -16.73
C ASP A 136 13.62 4.29 -15.94
N ARG A 137 14.28 3.43 -15.15
CA ARG A 137 13.64 2.32 -14.39
C ARG A 137 14.13 2.18 -12.94
N PRO A 138 13.74 3.10 -12.05
CA PRO A 138 14.34 3.17 -10.72
C PRO A 138 13.82 2.14 -9.71
N ARG A 139 12.59 1.63 -9.87
CA ARG A 139 12.05 0.60 -8.96
C ARG A 139 12.78 -0.72 -9.12
N ASP A 140 12.97 -1.18 -10.36
CA ASP A 140 13.48 -2.52 -10.65
C ASP A 140 15.00 -2.65 -10.49
N GLU A 141 15.73 -1.53 -10.56
CA GLU A 141 17.20 -1.51 -10.48
C GLU A 141 17.74 -0.92 -9.17
N ILE A 142 17.19 0.22 -8.74
CA ILE A 142 17.69 0.97 -7.58
C ILE A 142 16.91 0.59 -6.31
N GLY A 143 15.65 0.16 -6.44
CA GLY A 143 14.77 -0.05 -5.31
C GLY A 143 14.28 1.25 -4.66
N VAL A 144 14.42 2.41 -5.31
CA VAL A 144 13.92 3.69 -4.78
C VAL A 144 12.89 4.24 -5.76
N TYR A 145 11.69 4.53 -5.27
CA TYR A 145 10.61 5.03 -6.12
C TYR A 145 9.69 5.96 -5.35
N ARG A 146 9.02 6.84 -6.08
CA ARG A 146 7.91 7.61 -5.53
C ARG A 146 6.69 6.70 -5.55
N ASP A 147 6.14 6.46 -4.39
CA ASP A 147 4.86 5.79 -4.27
C ASP A 147 3.75 6.82 -4.42
N ASP A 148 2.99 6.72 -5.51
CA ASP A 148 1.91 7.67 -5.82
C ASP A 148 0.74 7.55 -4.82
N GLU A 149 0.64 6.43 -4.11
CA GLU A 149 -0.41 6.17 -3.13
C GLU A 149 -0.10 6.79 -1.76
N MET A 150 1.15 6.77 -1.33
CA MET A 150 1.58 7.41 -0.09
C MET A 150 2.04 8.85 -0.32
N GLY A 151 2.27 9.25 -1.58
CA GLY A 151 2.87 10.54 -1.92
C GLY A 151 4.30 10.69 -1.39
N ALA A 152 4.93 9.57 -1.04
CA ALA A 152 6.22 9.50 -0.36
C ALA A 152 7.22 8.70 -1.20
N TYR A 153 8.51 8.92 -0.97
CA TYR A 153 9.55 8.07 -1.56
C TYR A 153 9.79 6.87 -0.66
N LEU A 154 9.69 5.68 -1.25
CA LEU A 154 9.93 4.40 -0.59
C LEU A 154 11.21 3.77 -1.11
N VAL A 155 11.75 2.88 -0.29
CA VAL A 155 12.96 2.11 -0.54
C VAL A 155 12.66 0.64 -0.32
N ASP A 156 12.74 -0.14 -1.39
CA ASP A 156 12.85 -1.59 -1.33
C ASP A 156 14.28 -1.97 -0.94
N MET A 157 14.43 -2.46 0.28
CA MET A 157 15.76 -2.72 0.85
C MET A 157 16.52 -3.83 0.12
N GLU A 158 15.82 -4.79 -0.52
CA GLU A 158 16.48 -5.91 -1.21
C GLU A 158 17.20 -5.47 -2.48
N LEU A 159 16.60 -4.52 -3.20
CA LEU A 159 17.17 -3.93 -4.41
C LEU A 159 18.16 -2.81 -4.04
N PHE A 160 17.76 -1.95 -3.10
CA PHE A 160 18.58 -0.81 -2.67
C PHE A 160 19.91 -1.22 -2.06
N ALA A 161 19.94 -2.27 -1.22
CA ALA A 161 21.19 -2.71 -0.60
C ALA A 161 22.20 -3.25 -1.62
N LYS A 162 21.74 -3.83 -2.74
CA LYS A 162 22.62 -4.27 -3.84
C LYS A 162 23.21 -3.07 -4.56
N TRP A 163 22.37 -2.13 -4.96
CA TRP A 163 22.78 -0.92 -5.66
C TRP A 163 23.73 -0.04 -4.84
N LEU A 164 23.44 0.15 -3.54
CA LEU A 164 24.30 0.95 -2.65
C LEU A 164 25.71 0.35 -2.53
N LYS A 165 25.83 -0.98 -2.54
CA LYS A 165 27.14 -1.67 -2.55
C LYS A 165 27.90 -1.41 -3.85
N GLU A 166 27.23 -1.24 -4.98
CA GLU A 166 27.90 -0.89 -6.25
C GLU A 166 28.48 0.52 -6.21
N ILE A 167 27.71 1.48 -5.67
CA ILE A 167 28.17 2.85 -5.46
C ILE A 167 29.41 2.88 -4.57
N TRP A 168 29.38 2.19 -3.42
CA TRP A 168 30.51 2.16 -2.49
C TRP A 168 31.75 1.42 -3.02
N LYS A 169 31.58 0.48 -3.96
CA LYS A 169 32.69 -0.17 -4.66
C LYS A 169 33.30 0.70 -5.77
N GLY A 170 32.82 1.93 -5.94
CA GLY A 170 33.33 2.84 -6.98
C GLY A 170 32.86 2.50 -8.38
N ARG A 171 31.91 1.56 -8.56
CA ARG A 171 31.26 1.32 -9.85
C ARG A 171 30.18 2.37 -10.05
N TRP A 172 30.60 3.56 -10.42
CA TRP A 172 29.72 4.58 -10.97
C TRP A 172 29.27 4.11 -12.36
N VAL A 173 28.03 3.63 -12.47
CA VAL A 173 27.39 3.50 -13.77
C VAL A 173 26.88 4.89 -14.14
N ALA A 174 27.72 5.59 -14.91
CA ALA A 174 27.41 6.84 -15.59
C ALA A 174 26.35 6.63 -16.68
#